data_AF-A0A1C2AXJ2-F1
#
_entry.id   AF-A0A1C2AXJ2-F1
#
_cell.length_a   1.000
_cell.length_b   1.000
_cell.length_c   1.000
_cell.angle_alpha   90.00
_cell.angle_beta   90.00
_cell.angle_gamma   90.00
#
_symmetry.space_group_name_H-M   'P 1'
#
loop_
_entity.id
_entity.type
_entity.pdbx_description
1 polymer ?
#
loop_
_entity_poly.entity_id
_entity_poly.type
_entity_poly.pdbx_seq_one_letter_code
_entity_poly.pdbx_strand_id
1 'polypeptide(L)'
;DSSYTKKPPRYTMLLSKLVPKKGVANTDFSSQYLAYEKLSKNYKNKLKKLKGIYSSHGPISITTVEREKEKGKISKELISRHKIIRTIKNKKTIYCSPGHFLKFNTYMTKQKKDLKKFLFNHQTKKTFQYSLEWEKDQLAIWDNRAMLHQATPFKGNRILHRITIL
;
A
#
# COMPACT_ATOMS: atom_id res chain seq x y z
N ASP A 1 1.80 3.38 3.06
CA ASP A 1 1.08 3.87 4.27
C ASP A 1 0.33 5.15 4.04
N SER A 2 -0.80 5.29 4.76
CA SER A 2 -1.57 6.53 4.92
C SER A 2 -1.80 7.32 3.63
N SER A 3 -2.08 6.63 2.52
CA SER A 3 -2.29 7.25 1.21
C SER A 3 -3.53 8.14 1.17
N TYR A 4 -4.35 8.13 2.23
CA TYR A 4 -5.51 8.99 2.45
C TYR A 4 -5.17 10.38 3.00
N THR A 5 -3.92 10.65 3.41
CA THR A 5 -3.49 12.00 3.84
C THR A 5 -3.04 12.87 2.66
N LYS A 6 -3.04 14.21 2.84
CA LYS A 6 -2.56 15.17 1.82
C LYS A 6 -1.06 15.03 1.53
N LYS A 7 -0.27 14.78 2.58
CA LYS A 7 1.18 14.53 2.53
C LYS A 7 1.46 13.13 3.12
N PRO A 8 1.32 12.05 2.33
CA PRO A 8 1.62 10.70 2.78
C PRO A 8 3.10 10.57 3.14
N PRO A 9 3.47 9.71 4.11
CA PRO A 9 4.86 9.48 4.46
C PRO A 9 5.64 8.99 3.25
N ARG A 10 6.84 9.53 3.06
CA ARG A 10 7.79 9.15 2.01
C ARG A 10 8.44 7.80 2.31
N TYR A 11 8.90 7.60 3.53
CA TYR A 11 9.53 6.35 3.96
C TYR A 11 8.88 5.80 5.22
N THR A 12 8.90 4.48 5.35
CA THR A 12 8.62 3.80 6.61
C THR A 12 9.82 2.95 6.97
N MET A 13 10.12 2.92 8.26
CA MET A 13 11.14 2.09 8.88
C MET A 13 10.47 1.18 9.91
N LEU A 14 10.86 -0.10 9.92
CA LEU A 14 10.47 -1.06 10.94
C LEU A 14 11.71 -1.72 11.54
N LEU A 15 11.85 -1.63 12.86
CA LEU A 15 12.87 -2.33 13.64
C LEU A 15 12.21 -3.49 14.40
N SER A 16 12.71 -4.71 14.23
CA SER A 16 12.22 -5.87 14.96
C SER A 16 12.79 -5.95 16.37
N LYS A 17 11.90 -6.09 17.38
CA LYS A 17 12.30 -6.29 18.78
C LYS A 17 11.98 -7.69 19.28
N LEU A 18 10.81 -8.21 18.90
CA LEU A 18 10.40 -9.59 19.17
C LEU A 18 9.74 -10.13 17.90
N VAL A 19 10.26 -11.24 17.38
CA VAL A 19 9.71 -11.92 16.21
C VAL A 19 9.75 -13.43 16.45
N PRO A 20 8.80 -14.20 15.92
CA PRO A 20 8.88 -15.66 15.96
C PRO A 20 10.03 -16.15 15.05
N LYS A 21 10.19 -17.48 14.96
CA LYS A 21 11.17 -18.09 14.07
C LYS A 21 11.06 -17.51 12.66
N LYS A 22 12.23 -17.31 12.02
CA LYS A 22 12.36 -16.81 10.65
C LYS A 22 11.40 -17.57 9.70
N GLY A 23 10.71 -16.83 8.84
CA GLY A 23 9.70 -17.35 7.92
C GLY A 23 8.26 -17.40 8.46
N VAL A 24 8.05 -17.29 9.79
CA VAL A 24 6.70 -17.43 10.38
C VAL A 24 5.86 -16.17 10.28
N ALA A 25 6.45 -14.98 10.48
CA ALA A 25 5.72 -13.73 10.58
C ALA A 25 6.32 -12.63 9.71
N ASN A 26 6.34 -12.89 8.42
CA ASN A 26 7.00 -12.06 7.41
C ASN A 26 6.29 -10.72 7.16
N THR A 27 6.98 -9.88 6.41
CA THR A 27 6.37 -8.75 5.70
C THR A 27 6.58 -8.95 4.20
N ASP A 28 5.49 -9.13 3.48
CA ASP A 28 5.54 -9.18 2.02
C ASP A 28 5.62 -7.76 1.49
N PHE A 29 6.51 -7.53 0.54
CA PHE A 29 6.65 -6.32 -0.25
C PHE A 29 6.30 -6.62 -1.70
N SER A 30 5.80 -5.62 -2.42
CA SER A 30 5.63 -5.69 -3.88
C SER A 30 6.17 -4.43 -4.55
N SER A 31 7.09 -4.61 -5.48
CA SER A 31 7.75 -3.53 -6.22
C SER A 31 6.83 -2.90 -7.26
N GLN A 32 6.46 -1.64 -7.03
CA GLN A 32 5.60 -0.89 -7.95
C GLN A 32 6.35 -0.30 -9.14
N TYR A 33 7.69 -0.32 -9.11
CA TYR A 33 8.53 -0.10 -10.29
C TYR A 33 8.39 -1.26 -11.27
N LEU A 34 8.62 -2.50 -10.80
CA LEU A 34 8.50 -3.70 -11.64
C LEU A 34 7.07 -3.86 -12.17
N ALA A 35 6.07 -3.60 -11.31
CA ALA A 35 4.68 -3.58 -11.75
C ALA A 35 4.45 -2.53 -12.85
N TYR A 36 4.97 -1.31 -12.72
CA TYR A 36 4.85 -0.32 -13.79
C TYR A 36 5.50 -0.77 -15.09
N GLU A 37 6.73 -1.28 -15.03
CA GLU A 37 7.51 -1.71 -16.20
C GLU A 37 6.78 -2.77 -17.00
N LYS A 38 6.15 -3.74 -16.32
CA LYS A 38 5.39 -4.85 -16.94
C LYS A 38 3.96 -4.51 -17.37
N LEU A 39 3.51 -3.27 -17.22
CA LEU A 39 2.25 -2.83 -17.84
C LEU A 39 2.39 -2.71 -19.37
N SER A 40 1.34 -3.11 -20.10
CA SER A 40 1.25 -2.85 -21.53
C SER A 40 1.18 -1.34 -21.83
N LYS A 41 1.56 -0.93 -23.04
CA LYS A 41 1.52 0.47 -23.48
C LYS A 41 0.11 1.09 -23.33
N ASN A 42 -0.93 0.30 -23.60
CA ASN A 42 -2.32 0.72 -23.43
C ASN A 42 -2.62 1.06 -21.95
N TYR A 43 -2.32 0.17 -21.01
CA TYR A 43 -2.54 0.46 -19.58
C TYR A 43 -1.68 1.62 -19.08
N LYS A 44 -0.42 1.73 -19.51
CA LYS A 44 0.43 2.90 -19.19
C LYS A 44 -0.22 4.21 -19.64
N ASN A 45 -0.78 4.24 -20.86
CA ASN A 45 -1.47 5.41 -21.42
C ASN A 45 -2.79 5.73 -20.72
N LYS A 46 -3.55 4.71 -20.30
CA LYS A 46 -4.80 4.89 -19.55
C LYS A 46 -4.52 5.43 -18.15
N LEU A 47 -3.60 4.79 -17.42
CA LEU A 47 -3.32 5.09 -16.01
C LEU A 47 -2.58 6.42 -15.80
N LYS A 48 -1.75 6.88 -16.75
CA LYS A 48 -1.00 8.14 -16.62
C LYS A 48 -1.88 9.38 -16.39
N LYS A 49 -3.13 9.35 -16.87
CA LYS A 49 -4.08 10.47 -16.76
C LYS A 49 -4.97 10.37 -15.50
N LEU A 50 -4.93 9.26 -14.78
CA LEU A 50 -5.86 8.99 -13.67
C LEU A 50 -5.29 9.40 -12.32
N LYS A 51 -6.19 9.86 -11.44
CA LYS A 51 -5.95 10.00 -10.01
C LYS A 51 -6.80 8.99 -9.26
N GLY A 52 -6.25 8.39 -8.21
CA GLY A 52 -6.99 7.59 -7.24
C GLY A 52 -7.51 8.46 -6.09
N ILE A 53 -8.69 8.14 -5.60
CA ILE A 53 -9.27 8.69 -4.37
C ILE A 53 -9.04 7.67 -3.26
N TYR A 54 -8.44 8.10 -2.16
CA TYR A 54 -8.07 7.26 -1.02
C TYR A 54 -8.76 7.74 0.24
N SER A 55 -9.21 6.81 1.07
CA SER A 55 -9.88 7.09 2.35
C SER A 55 -9.26 6.34 3.52
N SER A 56 -9.26 6.98 4.70
CA SER A 56 -8.95 6.33 5.97
C SER A 56 -9.97 5.27 6.39
N HIS A 57 -11.14 5.26 5.76
CA HIS A 57 -12.22 4.27 5.87
C HIS A 57 -12.29 3.33 4.65
N GLY A 58 -11.19 3.19 3.90
CA GLY A 58 -11.08 2.24 2.80
C GLY A 58 -11.32 0.76 3.20
N PRO A 59 -11.32 -0.16 2.21
CA PRO A 59 -11.78 -1.54 2.39
C PRO A 59 -11.12 -2.33 3.51
N ILE A 60 -9.82 -2.11 3.77
CA ILE A 60 -9.07 -2.84 4.81
C ILE A 60 -9.13 -2.12 6.17
N SER A 61 -9.38 -0.81 6.18
CA SER A 61 -9.52 -0.02 7.41
C SER A 61 -10.82 -0.24 8.18
N ILE A 62 -11.80 -0.97 7.64
CA ILE A 62 -13.04 -1.30 8.36
C ILE A 62 -12.72 -1.98 9.71
N THR A 63 -11.77 -2.92 9.72
CA THR A 63 -11.29 -3.57 10.96
C THR A 63 -10.55 -2.63 11.92
N THR A 64 -9.99 -1.53 11.44
CA THR A 64 -9.32 -0.52 12.29
C THR A 64 -10.32 0.51 12.82
N VAL A 65 -11.30 0.91 12.00
CA VAL A 65 -12.39 1.82 12.36
C VAL A 65 -13.32 1.18 13.40
N GLU A 66 -13.63 -0.10 13.28
CA GLU A 66 -14.40 -0.85 14.29
C GLU A 66 -13.66 -0.86 15.64
N ARG A 67 -12.35 -1.12 15.64
CA ARG A 67 -11.50 -1.06 16.85
C ARG A 67 -11.35 0.36 17.43
N GLU A 68 -11.44 1.42 16.61
CA GLU A 68 -11.44 2.81 17.07
C GLU A 68 -12.81 3.24 17.64
N LYS A 69 -13.91 2.75 17.05
CA LYS A 69 -15.27 2.92 17.57
C LYS A 69 -15.47 2.25 18.92
N GLU A 70 -14.95 1.04 19.11
CA GLU A 70 -14.90 0.35 20.42
C GLU A 70 -14.16 1.16 21.49
N LYS A 71 -13.25 2.07 21.09
CA LYS A 71 -12.48 2.95 21.97
C LYS A 71 -13.04 4.39 22.06
N GLY A 72 -14.25 4.64 21.55
CA GLY A 72 -14.92 5.94 21.65
C GLY A 72 -14.32 7.07 20.82
N LYS A 73 -13.39 6.79 19.89
CA LYS A 73 -12.79 7.80 19.01
C LYS A 73 -13.41 7.73 17.62
N ILE A 74 -14.30 8.67 17.31
CA ILE A 74 -14.78 8.88 15.94
C ILE A 74 -13.77 9.81 15.24
N SER A 75 -12.79 9.22 14.55
CA SER A 75 -11.86 9.98 13.73
C SER A 75 -12.58 10.48 12.46
N LYS A 76 -12.52 11.78 12.15
CA LYS A 76 -13.08 12.33 10.90
C LYS A 76 -12.43 11.60 9.71
N GLU A 77 -13.25 11.16 8.75
CA GLU A 77 -12.74 10.52 7.54
C GLU A 77 -11.77 11.43 6.80
N LEU A 78 -10.56 10.91 6.55
CA LEU A 78 -9.56 11.59 5.75
C LEU A 78 -9.67 11.09 4.32
N ILE A 79 -9.84 12.01 3.37
CA ILE A 79 -9.89 11.71 1.94
C ILE A 79 -8.81 12.51 1.22
N SER A 80 -8.05 11.84 0.34
CA SER A 80 -7.11 12.53 -0.54
C SER A 80 -7.09 11.94 -1.94
N ARG A 81 -6.48 12.68 -2.86
CA ARG A 81 -6.40 12.34 -4.29
C ARG A 81 -4.96 12.36 -4.75
N HIS A 82 -4.49 11.25 -5.31
CA HIS A 82 -3.11 11.12 -5.78
C HIS A 82 -3.06 10.55 -7.20
N LYS A 83 -2.07 10.96 -7.99
CA LYS A 83 -1.82 10.36 -9.32
C LYS A 83 -1.55 8.86 -9.17
N ILE A 84 -2.11 8.06 -10.08
CA ILE A 84 -1.88 6.61 -10.11
C ILE A 84 -0.47 6.29 -10.59
N ILE A 85 0.05 7.06 -11.54
CA ILE A 85 1.45 6.94 -11.96
C ILE A 85 2.22 8.12 -11.36
N ARG A 86 3.28 7.80 -10.61
CA ARG A 86 4.22 8.78 -10.06
C ARG A 86 5.58 8.64 -10.72
N THR A 87 6.33 9.73 -10.77
CA THR A 87 7.74 9.73 -11.19
C THR A 87 8.61 10.03 -9.98
N ILE A 88 9.63 9.21 -9.74
CA ILE A 88 10.60 9.34 -8.66
C ILE A 88 11.99 9.21 -9.29
N LYS A 89 12.80 10.28 -9.26
CA LYS A 89 14.15 10.32 -9.86
C LYS A 89 14.17 9.67 -11.26
N ASN A 90 13.28 10.11 -12.14
CA ASN A 90 13.09 9.63 -13.53
C ASN A 90 12.49 8.23 -13.72
N LYS A 91 12.29 7.44 -12.66
CA LYS A 91 11.59 6.15 -12.73
C LYS A 91 10.11 6.31 -12.46
N LYS A 92 9.27 5.61 -13.22
CA LYS A 92 7.82 5.60 -13.03
C LYS A 92 7.38 4.44 -12.16
N THR A 93 6.41 4.70 -11.29
CA THR A 93 5.87 3.73 -10.34
C THR A 93 4.34 3.80 -10.32
N ILE A 94 3.70 2.67 -10.00
CA ILE A 94 2.28 2.64 -9.68
C ILE A 94 2.09 3.05 -8.21
N TYR A 95 1.33 4.11 -7.98
CA TYR A 95 0.93 4.58 -6.66
C TYR A 95 -0.55 4.30 -6.44
N CYS A 96 -0.85 3.08 -6.00
CA CYS A 96 -2.20 2.65 -5.69
C CYS A 96 -2.18 1.61 -4.56
N SER A 97 -2.66 1.99 -3.37
CA SER A 97 -2.84 1.08 -2.23
C SER A 97 -4.25 0.46 -2.26
N PRO A 98 -4.38 -0.87 -2.46
CA PRO A 98 -5.68 -1.53 -2.47
C PRO A 98 -6.49 -1.31 -1.18
N GLY A 99 -5.81 -1.24 -0.03
CA GLY A 99 -6.45 -1.11 1.28
C GLY A 99 -7.16 0.22 1.54
N HIS A 100 -6.77 1.28 0.82
CA HIS A 100 -7.33 2.63 0.99
C HIS A 100 -8.00 3.17 -0.27
N PHE A 101 -7.82 2.53 -1.43
CA PHE A 101 -8.34 3.02 -2.69
C PHE A 101 -9.85 2.83 -2.82
N LEU A 102 -10.58 3.94 -2.96
CA LEU A 102 -12.01 3.94 -3.20
C LEU A 102 -12.30 3.75 -4.69
N LYS A 103 -11.96 4.78 -5.48
CA LYS A 103 -12.30 4.90 -6.91
C LYS A 103 -11.30 5.81 -7.63
N PHE A 104 -11.31 5.74 -8.96
CA PHE A 104 -10.63 6.74 -9.79
C PHE A 104 -11.43 8.06 -9.77
N ASN A 105 -10.76 9.19 -9.99
CA ASN A 105 -11.32 10.54 -9.89
C ASN A 105 -12.44 10.87 -10.90
N THR A 106 -12.62 10.06 -11.94
CA THR A 106 -13.68 10.22 -12.94
C THR A 106 -14.80 9.23 -12.62
N TYR A 107 -16.08 9.63 -12.70
CA TYR A 107 -17.26 8.82 -12.31
C TYR A 107 -17.17 7.35 -12.77
N MET A 108 -17.54 6.42 -11.87
CA MET A 108 -17.36 4.97 -12.06
C MET A 108 -18.30 4.42 -13.15
N THR A 109 -17.78 4.24 -14.36
CA THR A 109 -18.37 3.36 -15.37
C THR A 109 -17.96 1.90 -15.11
N LYS A 110 -18.68 0.92 -15.66
CA LYS A 110 -18.34 -0.53 -15.56
C LYS A 110 -16.86 -0.80 -15.93
N GLN A 111 -16.39 -0.18 -17.01
CA GLN A 111 -14.99 -0.25 -17.48
C GLN A 111 -13.92 0.14 -16.42
N LYS A 112 -14.27 0.95 -15.41
CA LYS A 112 -13.34 1.34 -14.34
C LYS A 112 -13.32 0.37 -13.17
N LYS A 113 -14.41 -0.37 -12.92
CA LYS A 113 -14.41 -1.48 -11.96
C LYS A 113 -13.46 -2.57 -12.44
N ASP A 114 -13.51 -2.90 -13.73
CA ASP A 114 -12.59 -3.86 -14.35
C ASP A 114 -11.14 -3.36 -14.30
N LEU A 115 -10.90 -2.07 -14.53
CA LEU A 115 -9.58 -1.48 -14.39
C LEU A 115 -9.04 -1.53 -12.95
N LYS A 116 -9.89 -1.28 -11.94
CA LYS A 116 -9.52 -1.39 -10.52
C LYS A 116 -9.09 -2.82 -10.19
N LYS A 117 -9.91 -3.80 -10.56
CA LYS A 117 -9.63 -5.24 -10.34
C LYS A 117 -8.35 -5.66 -11.05
N PHE A 118 -8.19 -5.29 -12.32
CA PHE A 118 -6.97 -5.54 -13.09
C PHE A 118 -5.74 -4.95 -12.39
N LEU A 119 -5.80 -3.67 -11.99
CA LEU A 119 -4.66 -2.98 -11.41
C LEU A 119 -4.22 -3.65 -10.10
N PHE A 120 -5.17 -4.00 -9.24
CA PHE A 120 -4.87 -4.67 -7.97
C PHE A 120 -4.23 -6.03 -8.20
N ASN A 121 -4.82 -6.86 -9.06
CA ASN A 121 -4.28 -8.18 -9.40
C ASN A 121 -2.90 -8.09 -10.06
N HIS A 122 -2.66 -7.04 -10.86
CA HIS A 122 -1.38 -6.80 -11.49
C HIS A 122 -0.31 -6.40 -10.46
N GLN A 123 -0.59 -5.43 -9.59
CA GLN A 123 0.35 -4.93 -8.60
C GLN A 123 0.79 -5.98 -7.56
N THR A 124 0.03 -7.07 -7.39
CA THR A 124 0.29 -8.12 -6.39
C THR A 124 0.76 -9.44 -7.01
N LYS A 125 1.17 -9.46 -8.28
CA LYS A 125 1.78 -10.66 -8.89
C LYS A 125 3.03 -11.08 -8.12
N LYS A 126 3.21 -12.40 -7.95
CA LYS A 126 4.38 -13.00 -7.27
C LYS A 126 5.72 -12.57 -7.87
N THR A 127 5.78 -12.31 -9.18
CA THR A 127 6.99 -11.83 -9.87
C THR A 127 7.44 -10.42 -9.43
N PHE A 128 6.62 -9.68 -8.67
CA PHE A 128 6.97 -8.36 -8.13
C PHE A 128 7.22 -8.41 -6.62
N GLN A 129 7.01 -9.57 -6.00
CA GLN A 129 6.97 -9.72 -4.56
C GLN A 129 8.31 -10.18 -3.98
N TYR A 130 8.58 -9.72 -2.77
CA TYR A 130 9.65 -10.20 -1.92
C TYR A 130 9.08 -10.38 -0.51
N SER A 131 9.30 -11.53 0.12
CA SER A 131 8.88 -11.76 1.50
C SER A 131 10.09 -11.57 2.41
N LEU A 132 10.04 -10.52 3.24
CA LEU A 132 11.06 -10.30 4.26
C LEU A 132 10.76 -11.20 5.45
N GLU A 133 11.63 -12.17 5.66
CA GLU A 133 11.66 -12.99 6.86
C GLU A 133 12.41 -12.24 7.95
N TRP A 134 11.70 -11.94 9.04
CA TRP A 134 12.28 -11.14 10.11
C TRP A 134 13.21 -11.96 11.01
N GLU A 135 14.30 -11.32 11.40
CA GLU A 135 15.18 -11.73 12.49
C GLU A 135 15.16 -10.66 13.59
N LYS A 136 15.65 -10.97 14.80
CA LYS A 136 15.70 -10.00 15.91
C LYS A 136 16.68 -8.87 15.60
N ASP A 137 16.34 -7.63 16.00
CA ASP A 137 17.14 -6.42 15.82
C ASP A 137 17.48 -6.09 14.35
N GLN A 138 16.61 -6.52 13.43
CA GLN A 138 16.69 -6.23 12.00
C GLN A 138 15.89 -4.97 11.65
N LEU A 139 16.49 -4.10 10.83
CA LEU A 139 15.87 -2.87 10.35
C LEU A 139 15.50 -3.01 8.86
N ALA A 140 14.24 -2.77 8.52
CA ALA A 140 13.80 -2.60 7.15
C ALA A 140 13.35 -1.17 6.89
N ILE A 141 13.71 -0.63 5.72
CA ILE A 141 13.33 0.70 5.26
C ILE A 141 12.80 0.59 3.85
N TRP A 142 11.69 1.25 3.54
CA TRP A 142 11.15 1.28 2.19
C TRP A 142 10.52 2.62 1.81
N ASP A 143 10.51 2.92 0.51
CA ASP A 143 9.82 4.07 -0.07
C ASP A 143 8.33 3.77 -0.28
N ASN A 144 7.48 4.39 0.53
CA ASN A 144 6.02 4.24 0.48
C ASN A 144 5.40 4.70 -0.85
N ARG A 145 6.13 5.47 -1.66
CA ARG A 145 5.66 5.93 -2.96
C ARG A 145 5.84 4.88 -4.04
N ALA A 146 6.66 3.85 -3.79
CA ALA A 146 7.02 2.83 -4.76
C ALA A 146 6.83 1.39 -4.27
N MET A 147 6.42 1.17 -3.02
CA MET A 147 6.20 -0.16 -2.46
C MET A 147 4.77 -0.33 -1.98
N LEU A 148 4.20 -1.50 -2.27
CA LEU A 148 3.13 -2.06 -1.45
C LEU A 148 3.74 -3.03 -0.45
N HIS A 149 3.09 -3.18 0.70
CA HIS A 149 3.48 -4.18 1.67
C HIS A 149 2.26 -4.69 2.45
N GLN A 150 2.39 -5.86 3.04
CA GLN A 150 1.42 -6.46 3.94
C GLN A 150 2.13 -7.35 4.97
N ALA A 151 1.58 -7.43 6.18
CA ALA A 151 1.97 -8.46 7.13
C ALA A 151 1.39 -9.81 6.67
N THR A 152 2.17 -10.88 6.74
CA THR A 152 1.61 -12.23 6.58
C THR A 152 0.82 -12.62 7.83
N PRO A 153 -0.28 -13.39 7.69
CA PRO A 153 -0.96 -13.98 8.83
C PRO A 153 -0.03 -14.93 9.59
N PHE A 154 -0.04 -14.88 10.92
CA PHE A 154 0.72 -15.78 11.78
C PHE A 154 0.06 -15.86 13.17
N LYS A 155 0.43 -16.87 13.97
CA LYS A 155 0.03 -16.99 15.38
C LYS A 155 1.23 -16.72 16.29
N GLY A 156 1.01 -16.02 17.41
CA GLY A 156 2.03 -15.69 18.41
C GLY A 156 2.35 -14.20 18.49
N ASN A 157 3.41 -13.86 19.24
CA ASN A 157 3.78 -12.47 19.53
C ASN A 157 4.79 -11.94 18.51
N ARG A 158 4.55 -10.71 18.05
CA ARG A 158 5.49 -9.94 17.22
C ARG A 158 5.45 -8.46 17.62
N ILE A 159 6.62 -7.91 17.95
CA ILE A 159 6.81 -6.51 18.32
C ILE A 159 7.81 -5.89 17.33
N LEU A 160 7.31 -4.94 16.54
CA LEU A 160 8.10 -4.11 15.63
C LEU A 160 7.89 -2.64 16.02
N HIS A 161 8.96 -1.85 16.05
CA HIS A 161 8.89 -0.41 16.24
C HIS A 161 8.88 0.28 14.89
N ARG A 162 7.95 1.23 14.70
CA ARG A 162 7.74 1.91 13.42
C ARG A 162 8.06 3.39 13.51
N ILE A 163 8.83 3.87 12.54
CA ILE A 163 9.03 5.31 12.27
C ILE A 163 8.60 5.59 10.84
N THR A 164 7.94 6.72 10.61
CA THR A 164 7.57 7.21 9.28
C THR A 164 8.18 8.59 9.03
N ILE A 165 8.72 8.79 7.83
CA ILE A 165 9.36 10.05 7.40
C ILE A 165 8.47 10.70 6.35
N LEU A 166 8.19 12.02 6.47
CA LEU A 166 7.36 12.79 5.53
C LEU A 166 8.09 13.24 4.26
#